data_AF-A0A2A4ST63-F1
#
_entry.id   AF-A0A2A4ST63-F1
#
_cell.length_a   1.000
_cell.length_b   1.000
_cell.length_c   1.000
_cell.angle_alpha   90.00
_cell.angle_beta   90.00
_cell.angle_gamma   90.00
#
_symmetry.space_group_name_H-M   'P 1'
#
loop_
_entity.id
_entity.type
_entity.pdbx_description
1 polymer ?
#
loop_
_entity_poly.entity_id
_entity_poly.type
_entity_poly.pdbx_seq_one_letter_code
_entity_poly.pdbx_strand_id
1 'polypeptide(L)'
;MMAGDAIEIEGVVTKCLPGSRFLVTVETGGNKHEFNAYISGKMRKNNIRILEGDSVRVELSQYDLTQGRIVFRDKKKKSPSAEADQSEQSTS
;
A
#
# COMPACT_ATOMS: atom_id res chain seq x y z
N MET A 1 -17.10 10.81 16.99
CA MET A 1 -16.53 12.07 16.48
C MET A 1 -16.59 12.03 14.95
N MET A 2 -16.90 13.17 14.34
CA MET A 2 -17.60 13.35 13.05
C MET A 2 -16.91 12.75 11.82
N ALA A 3 -17.71 12.19 10.91
CA ALA A 3 -17.31 11.49 9.69
C ALA A 3 -17.02 12.43 8.51
N GLY A 4 -16.28 13.53 8.74
CA GLY A 4 -16.22 14.63 7.79
C GLY A 4 -15.01 14.66 6.85
N ASP A 5 -13.83 14.22 7.30
CA ASP A 5 -12.61 14.78 6.70
C ASP A 5 -11.38 13.85 6.86
N ALA A 6 -11.51 12.60 6.42
CA ALA A 6 -10.36 11.72 6.27
C ALA A 6 -9.71 11.97 4.90
N ILE A 7 -8.41 12.29 4.89
CA ILE A 7 -7.63 12.40 3.65
C ILE A 7 -7.18 10.99 3.30
N GLU A 8 -7.61 10.50 2.15
CA GLU A 8 -7.13 9.25 1.59
C GLU A 8 -5.84 9.50 0.79
N ILE A 9 -4.80 8.72 1.09
CA ILE A 9 -3.52 8.82 0.42
C ILE A 9 -2.97 7.43 0.09
N GLU A 10 -2.23 7.36 -1.01
CA GLU A 10 -1.55 6.16 -1.47
C GLU A 10 -0.09 6.21 -1.04
N GLY A 11 0.40 5.10 -0.49
CA GLY A 11 1.77 4.99 0.00
C GLY A 11 2.34 3.59 -0.15
N VAL A 12 3.64 3.49 0.09
CA VAL A 12 4.37 2.22 0.07
C VAL A 12 4.84 1.91 1.48
N VAL A 13 4.65 0.66 1.90
CA VAL A 13 5.13 0.19 3.20
C VAL A 13 6.64 0.01 3.14
N THR A 14 7.37 0.76 3.94
CA THR A 14 8.84 0.68 3.98
C THR A 14 9.30 -0.30 5.04
N LYS A 15 8.66 -0.34 6.22
CA LYS A 15 9.04 -1.23 7.33
C LYS A 15 7.85 -1.72 8.12
N CYS A 16 7.95 -2.95 8.63
CA CYS A 16 6.98 -3.53 9.56
C CYS A 16 7.51 -3.44 11.00
N LEU A 17 6.82 -2.69 11.87
CA LEU A 17 7.19 -2.52 13.28
C LEU A 17 6.41 -3.51 14.19
N PRO A 18 6.99 -3.88 15.35
CA PRO A 18 6.28 -4.68 16.34
C PRO A 18 5.02 -3.94 16.84
N GLY A 19 3.93 -4.69 17.10
CA GLY A 19 2.66 -4.12 17.57
C GLY A 19 1.67 -3.72 16.47
N SER A 20 1.77 -4.31 15.27
CA SER A 20 0.88 -4.03 14.13
C SER A 20 0.94 -2.58 13.64
N ARG A 21 2.11 -1.95 13.77
CA ARG A 21 2.42 -0.64 13.21
C ARG A 21 3.25 -0.83 11.94
N PHE A 22 2.95 -0.06 10.92
CA PHE A 22 3.63 -0.12 9.64
C PHE A 22 4.15 1.27 9.30
N LEU A 23 5.41 1.35 8.91
CA LEU A 23 6.00 2.59 8.41
C LEU A 23 5.60 2.71 6.94
N VAL A 24 4.80 3.72 6.62
CA VAL A 24 4.36 4.00 5.26
C VAL A 24 5.03 5.29 4.80
N THR A 25 5.68 5.21 3.64
CA THR A 25 6.27 6.37 2.97
C THR A 25 5.33 6.79 1.85
N VAL A 26 5.02 8.08 1.82
CA VAL A 26 4.20 8.72 0.79
C VAL A 26 5.02 9.80 0.10
N GLU A 27 4.90 9.86 -1.22
CA GLU A 27 5.51 10.90 -2.04
C GLU A 27 4.40 11.88 -2.47
N THR A 28 4.41 13.09 -1.91
CA THR A 28 3.46 14.15 -2.27
C THR A 28 4.21 15.44 -2.59
N GLY A 29 3.95 16.02 -3.77
CA GLY A 29 4.51 17.31 -4.17
C GLY A 29 6.04 17.42 -4.13
N GLY A 30 6.76 16.31 -4.33
CA GLY A 30 8.24 16.27 -4.31
C GLY A 30 8.87 16.02 -2.94
N ASN A 31 8.07 15.91 -1.88
CA ASN A 31 8.55 15.55 -0.54
C ASN A 31 8.16 14.12 -0.16
N LYS A 32 9.09 13.42 0.50
CA LYS A 32 8.85 12.10 1.10
C LYS A 32 8.40 12.31 2.54
N HIS A 33 7.19 11.89 2.85
CA HIS A 33 6.67 11.90 4.21
C HIS A 33 6.51 10.48 4.72
N GLU A 34 6.96 10.22 5.94
CA GLU A 34 6.88 8.91 6.58
C GLU A 34 5.99 9.01 7.81
N PHE A 35 5.07 8.07 7.96
CA PHE A 35 4.19 8.01 9.13
C PHE A 35 3.90 6.59 9.55
N ASN A 36 3.45 6.46 10.80
CA ASN A 36 3.09 5.17 11.35
C ASN A 36 1.61 4.93 11.10
N ALA A 37 1.30 3.84 10.42
CA ALA A 37 -0.06 3.43 10.15
C ALA A 37 -0.41 2.13 10.85
N TYR A 38 -1.68 2.00 11.25
CA TYR A 38 -2.23 0.77 11.81
C TYR A 38 -3.32 0.21 10.90
N ILE A 39 -3.44 -1.11 10.91
CA ILE A 39 -4.49 -1.82 10.16
C ILE A 39 -5.88 -1.53 10.72
N SER A 40 -6.82 -1.22 9.83
CA SER A 40 -8.24 -1.13 10.19
C SER A 40 -8.77 -2.47 10.69
N GLY A 41 -9.77 -2.43 11.59
CA GLY A 41 -10.41 -3.63 12.12
C GLY A 41 -11.00 -4.54 11.03
N LYS A 42 -11.44 -3.95 9.90
CA LYS A 42 -11.90 -4.72 8.72
C LYS A 42 -10.77 -5.59 8.15
N MET A 43 -9.55 -5.06 8.05
CA MET A 43 -8.40 -5.81 7.54
C MET A 43 -7.98 -6.94 8.48
N ARG A 44 -8.07 -6.71 9.80
CA ARG A 44 -7.84 -7.77 10.81
C ARG A 44 -8.80 -8.94 10.64
N LYS A 45 -10.10 -8.67 10.41
CA LYS A 45 -11.11 -9.71 10.15
C LYS A 45 -10.82 -10.51 8.87
N ASN A 46 -10.32 -9.85 7.83
CA ASN A 46 -9.97 -10.48 6.56
C ASN A 46 -8.59 -11.16 6.55
N ASN A 47 -7.89 -11.26 7.69
CA ASN A 47 -6.55 -11.84 7.80
C ASN A 47 -5.55 -11.26 6.78
N ILE A 48 -5.67 -9.97 6.46
CA ILE A 48 -4.75 -9.30 5.53
C ILE A 48 -3.41 -9.11 6.25
N ARG A 49 -2.37 -9.79 5.76
CA ARG A 49 -0.98 -9.51 6.15
C ARG A 49 -0.43 -8.40 5.27
N ILE A 50 0.40 -7.54 5.83
CA ILE A 50 1.10 -6.48 5.10
C ILE A 50 2.59 -6.77 5.24
N LEU A 51 3.31 -6.67 4.13
CA LEU A 51 4.75 -6.86 4.04
C LEU A 51 5.41 -5.56 3.58
N GLU A 52 6.73 -5.51 3.74
CA GLU A 52 7.54 -4.42 3.23
C GLU A 52 7.51 -4.41 1.69
N GLY A 53 7.37 -3.24 1.10
CA GLY A 53 7.21 -3.03 -0.34
C GLY A 53 5.77 -3.11 -0.86
N ASP A 54 4.78 -3.39 0.01
CA ASP A 54 3.37 -3.39 -0.41
C ASP A 54 2.82 -1.97 -0.62
N SER A 55 2.06 -1.80 -1.69
CA SER A 55 1.25 -0.59 -1.93
C SER A 55 -0.04 -0.65 -1.12
N VAL A 56 -0.28 0.41 -0.35
CA VAL A 56 -1.43 0.50 0.57
C VAL A 56 -2.11 1.86 0.46
N ARG A 57 -3.44 1.86 0.68
CA ARG A 57 -4.22 3.09 0.88
C ARG A 57 -4.43 3.33 2.36
N VAL A 58 -4.10 4.55 2.77
CA VAL A 58 -4.17 5.01 4.14
C VAL A 58 -5.10 6.20 4.23
N GLU A 59 -5.99 6.18 5.21
CA GLU A 59 -6.78 7.32 5.63
C GLU A 59 -6.04 8.05 6.77
N LEU A 60 -5.72 9.32 6.55
CA LEU A 60 -5.18 10.23 7.54
C LEU A 60 -6.29 11.16 8.05
N SER A 61 -6.26 11.50 9.33
CA SER A 61 -7.14 12.55 9.84
C SER A 61 -6.51 13.91 9.53
N GLN A 62 -7.30 14.90 9.11
CA GLN A 62 -6.79 16.26 8.85
C GLN A 62 -6.05 16.90 10.03
N TYR A 63 -6.31 16.43 11.24
CA TYR A 63 -5.68 16.92 12.46
C TYR A 63 -4.33 16.25 12.75
N ASP A 64 -4.07 15.05 12.23
CA ASP A 64 -2.87 14.26 12.54
C ASP A 64 -2.34 13.53 11.29
N LEU A 65 -1.33 14.13 10.64
CA LEU A 65 -0.62 13.58 9.48
C LEU A 65 0.48 12.56 9.85
N THR A 66 0.65 12.27 11.15
CA THR A 66 1.69 11.37 11.67
C THR A 66 1.16 9.97 12.00
N GLN A 67 -0.16 9.82 12.09
CA GLN A 67 -0.84 8.56 12.38
C GLN A 67 -1.90 8.27 11.33
N GLY A 68 -1.76 7.14 10.64
CA GLY A 68 -2.68 6.75 9.57
C GLY A 68 -3.43 5.44 9.84
N ARG A 69 -4.55 5.27 9.16
CA ARG A 69 -5.33 4.03 9.17
C ARG A 69 -5.27 3.36 7.81
N ILE A 70 -4.69 2.16 7.75
CA ILE A 70 -4.67 1.38 6.52
C ILE A 70 -6.05 0.78 6.29
N VAL A 71 -6.67 1.16 5.18
CA VAL A 71 -8.01 0.70 4.80
C VAL A 71 -7.97 -0.34 3.68
N PHE A 72 -6.97 -0.24 2.80
CA PHE A 72 -6.86 -1.14 1.66
C PHE A 72 -5.40 -1.46 1.32
N ARG A 73 -5.17 -2.69 0.84
CA ARG A 73 -3.89 -3.13 0.30
C ARG A 73 -4.14 -3.57 -1.13
N ASP A 74 -3.45 -2.97 -2.08
CA ASP A 74 -3.52 -3.42 -3.46
C ASP A 74 -2.68 -4.69 -3.63
N LYS A 75 -3.35 -5.80 -3.96
CA LYS A 75 -2.66 -6.97 -4.49
C LYS A 75 -2.46 -6.70 -5.97
N LYS A 76 -1.23 -6.41 -6.40
CA LYS A 76 -0.85 -6.57 -7.81
C LYS A 76 -1.27 -7.98 -8.23
N LYS A 77 -2.40 -8.09 -8.95
CA LYS A 77 -2.67 -9.28 -9.75
C LYS A 77 -1.50 -9.32 -10.72
N LYS A 78 -0.63 -10.32 -10.62
CA LYS A 78 0.27 -10.66 -11.71
C LYS A 78 -0.62 -10.79 -12.94
N SER A 79 -0.54 -9.83 -13.86
CA SER A 79 -1.11 -9.95 -15.18
C SER A 79 -0.49 -11.20 -15.81
N PRO A 80 -1.28 -12.17 -16.27
CA PRO A 80 -0.78 -13.23 -17.12
C PRO A 80 -0.85 -12.72 -18.56
N SER A 81 0.27 -12.25 -19.10
CA SER A 81 0.46 -12.00 -20.54
C SER A 81 1.90 -11.56 -20.78
N ALA A 82 2.68 -12.07 -21.74
CA ALA A 82 2.38 -12.99 -22.82
C ALA A 82 3.67 -13.71 -23.23
N GLU A 83 3.50 -14.95 -23.69
CA GLU A 83 4.45 -15.69 -24.52
C GLU A 83 5.08 -14.82 -25.61
N ALA A 84 6.38 -14.99 -25.81
CA ALA A 84 7.03 -14.80 -27.10
C ALA A 84 7.78 -16.09 -27.43
N ASP A 85 7.01 -17.07 -27.88
CA ASP A 85 7.50 -18.18 -28.70
C ASP A 85 7.73 -17.63 -30.12
N GLN A 86 8.98 -17.62 -30.58
CA GLN A 86 9.34 -17.62 -32.00
C GLN A 86 10.64 -18.42 -32.17
N SER A 87 10.52 -19.75 -32.14
CA SER A 87 11.48 -20.63 -32.83
C SER A 87 10.94 -20.97 -34.22
N GLU A 88 11.86 -20.87 -35.20
CA GLU A 88 11.77 -21.33 -36.59
C GLU A 88 10.91 -20.53 -37.59
N GLN A 89 11.63 -19.81 -38.46
CA GLN A 89 11.81 -20.29 -39.83
C GLN A 89 13.15 -19.80 -40.45
N SER A 90 14.00 -20.80 -40.76
CA SER A 90 14.89 -20.86 -41.93
C SER A 90 16.19 -20.07 -41.91
N THR A 91 17.24 -20.74 -41.43
CA THR A 91 18.56 -20.69 -42.09
C THR A 91 18.41 -21.18 -43.54
N SER A 92 19.21 -20.54 -44.40
CA SER A 92 19.29 -20.64 -45.86
C SER A 92 19.50 -22.04 -46.44
#